data_AF-A0A5P9HD86-F1
#
_entry.id   AF-A0A5P9HD86-F1
#
_cell.length_a   1.000
_cell.length_b   1.000
_cell.length_c   1.000
_cell.angle_alpha   90.00
_cell.angle_beta   90.00
_cell.angle_gamma   90.00
#
_symmetry.space_group_name_H-M   'P 1'
#
loop_
_entity.id
_entity.type
_entity.pdbx_description
1 polymer ?
#
loop_
_entity_poly.entity_id
_entity_poly.type
_entity_poly.pdbx_seq_one_letter_code
_entity_poly.pdbx_strand_id
1 'polypeptide(L)'
;MPAALPLPLSTPNRNMVRLTIVRGITWTGFLFGIVIGVTGLGFELDLPAVGAVIVVMALINIGTWWRLGRPRDVSHREYLAHLLADMAGLTLLFYFTGGATNPFINYYLVPVTIAAATLPWRHAWGVAAAGLAGTSFLMVFYHPVPQLGMPHLQDGISLHILGVWLNFALSAGLVTFFIFKMARALRGREQALSRTREAVLRNEQVLAVATQAAGTAHELGTPLSTMAVLLNEMRDDARGNELLEKDIDLLREQVATCKSRLRHLVDNADRRRMASPEVREATEWLEEVVQRWLVLRPDVGYRLEVTGRRGTPRLTVDTTLAQAMTNLLNNAADANPDNILIQLDWKADEVVIDIRDHGPGVSLDIADQLGETFVSTKSKGLGIGLFLTHATINRFGGGVRLYNHPEGGTLTEVTLPRSAPAV
;
A
#
# COMPACT_ATOMS: atom_id res chain seq x y z
N MET A 1 2.65 -14.22 24.95
CA MET A 1 3.48 -14.15 23.73
C MET A 1 2.55 -13.87 22.56
N PRO A 2 2.55 -12.66 21.97
CA PRO A 2 1.69 -12.40 20.83
C PRO A 2 2.22 -13.18 19.63
N ALA A 3 1.33 -13.92 18.96
CA ALA A 3 1.63 -14.65 17.75
C ALA A 3 2.12 -13.67 16.68
N ALA A 4 3.37 -13.84 16.24
CA ALA A 4 3.94 -13.06 15.16
C ALA A 4 3.06 -13.19 13.91
N LEU A 5 2.54 -12.05 13.44
CA LEU A 5 1.91 -11.95 12.12
C LEU A 5 2.86 -12.58 11.08
N PRO A 6 2.41 -13.52 10.25
CA PRO A 6 3.28 -14.13 9.24
C PRO A 6 3.77 -13.02 8.30
N LEU A 7 5.09 -12.80 8.30
CA LEU A 7 5.77 -11.85 7.42
C LEU A 7 5.26 -12.03 5.98
N PRO A 8 4.90 -10.96 5.26
CA PRO A 8 4.44 -11.05 3.89
C PRO A 8 5.55 -11.65 3.02
N LEU A 9 5.41 -12.94 2.70
CA LEU A 9 6.35 -13.68 1.87
C LEU A 9 6.49 -13.00 0.50
N SER A 10 7.73 -12.80 0.05
CA SER A 10 8.03 -12.33 -1.29
C SER A 10 7.35 -13.21 -2.36
N THR A 11 7.00 -12.63 -3.52
CA THR A 11 6.31 -13.36 -4.61
C THR A 11 6.98 -14.70 -4.97
N PRO A 12 8.34 -14.80 -5.04
CA PRO A 12 9.03 -16.06 -5.27
C PRO A 12 8.82 -17.10 -4.15
N ASN A 13 8.80 -16.69 -2.88
CA ASN A 13 8.54 -17.58 -1.74
C ASN A 13 7.14 -18.18 -1.82
N ARG A 14 6.12 -17.35 -2.14
CA ARG A 14 4.74 -17.83 -2.30
C ARG A 14 4.59 -18.80 -3.46
N ASN A 15 5.32 -18.58 -4.56
CA ASN A 15 5.32 -19.49 -5.70
C ASN A 15 5.99 -20.82 -5.35
N MET A 16 7.12 -20.81 -4.63
CA MET A 16 7.81 -22.02 -4.20
C MET A 16 6.97 -22.88 -3.25
N VAL A 17 6.26 -22.27 -2.29
CA VAL A 17 5.31 -22.99 -1.43
C VAL A 17 4.24 -23.70 -2.26
N ARG A 18 3.67 -23.01 -3.26
CA ARG A 18 2.66 -23.62 -4.14
C ARG A 18 3.23 -24.77 -4.96
N LEU A 19 4.43 -24.61 -5.52
CA LEU A 19 5.10 -25.66 -6.27
C LEU A 19 5.32 -26.90 -5.39
N THR A 20 5.76 -26.71 -4.15
CA THR A 20 6.01 -27.79 -3.18
C THR A 20 4.71 -28.54 -2.83
N ILE A 21 3.60 -27.81 -2.63
CA ILE A 21 2.28 -28.43 -2.39
C ILE A 21 1.84 -29.24 -3.61
N VAL A 22 1.93 -28.67 -4.81
CA VAL A 22 1.55 -29.37 -6.05
C VAL A 22 2.39 -30.62 -6.24
N ARG A 23 3.71 -30.51 -6.11
CA ARG A 23 4.63 -31.64 -6.17
C ARG A 23 4.21 -32.75 -5.20
N GLY A 24 3.93 -32.41 -3.95
CA GLY A 24 3.44 -33.38 -2.96
C GLY A 24 2.17 -34.10 -3.41
N ILE A 25 1.17 -33.35 -3.90
CA ILE A 25 -0.09 -33.91 -4.42
C ILE A 25 0.17 -34.84 -5.62
N THR A 26 0.96 -34.38 -6.58
CA THR A 26 1.28 -35.11 -7.82
C THR A 26 1.99 -36.43 -7.55
N TRP A 27 3.06 -36.41 -6.76
CA TRP A 27 3.85 -37.61 -6.47
C TRP A 27 3.09 -38.61 -5.59
N THR A 28 2.23 -38.12 -4.69
CA THR A 28 1.29 -38.97 -3.95
C THR A 28 0.26 -39.61 -4.89
N GLY A 29 -0.25 -38.84 -5.86
CA GLY A 29 -1.16 -39.34 -6.89
C GLY A 29 -0.51 -40.40 -7.79
N PHE A 30 0.74 -40.21 -8.21
CA PHE A 30 1.47 -41.22 -8.98
C PHE A 30 1.74 -42.48 -8.16
N LEU A 31 2.16 -42.34 -6.90
CA LEU A 31 2.34 -43.48 -6.01
C LEU A 31 1.04 -44.28 -5.89
N PHE A 32 -0.10 -43.61 -5.69
CA PHE A 32 -1.41 -44.25 -5.63
C PHE A 32 -1.77 -44.96 -6.94
N GLY A 33 -1.55 -44.31 -8.09
CA GLY A 33 -1.77 -44.92 -9.40
C GLY A 33 -0.90 -46.16 -9.66
N ILE A 34 0.36 -46.14 -9.22
CA ILE A 34 1.28 -47.27 -9.31
C ILE A 34 0.83 -48.42 -8.42
N VAL A 35 0.44 -48.14 -7.17
CA VAL A 35 -0.08 -49.16 -6.25
C VAL A 35 -1.30 -49.85 -6.86
N ILE A 36 -2.28 -49.09 -7.37
CA ILE A 36 -3.45 -49.66 -8.05
C ILE A 36 -3.05 -50.45 -9.30
N GLY A 37 -2.13 -49.94 -10.11
CA GLY A 37 -1.65 -50.62 -11.31
C GLY A 37 -1.05 -51.99 -10.99
N VAL A 38 -0.25 -52.08 -9.93
CA VAL A 38 0.43 -53.32 -9.53
C VAL A 38 -0.53 -54.28 -8.83
N THR A 39 -1.30 -53.82 -7.84
CA THR A 39 -2.15 -54.70 -7.02
C THR A 39 -3.51 -55.01 -7.65
N GLY A 40 -4.06 -54.07 -8.42
CA GLY A 40 -5.39 -54.18 -9.01
C GLY A 40 -5.39 -54.62 -10.47
N LEU A 41 -4.36 -54.23 -11.24
CA LEU A 41 -4.30 -54.45 -12.70
C LEU A 41 -3.14 -55.36 -13.15
N GLY A 42 -2.31 -55.82 -12.21
CA GLY A 42 -1.22 -56.76 -12.49
C GLY A 42 -0.10 -56.19 -13.38
N PHE A 43 0.21 -54.90 -13.25
CA PHE A 43 1.31 -54.29 -13.98
C PHE A 43 2.66 -54.86 -13.57
N GLU A 44 3.44 -55.30 -14.56
CA GLU A 44 4.82 -55.75 -14.38
C GLU A 44 5.75 -54.54 -14.45
N LEU A 45 6.11 -54.01 -13.27
CA LEU A 45 6.99 -52.84 -13.14
C LEU A 45 8.25 -53.22 -12.35
N ASP A 46 9.36 -52.54 -12.65
CA ASP A 46 10.55 -52.53 -11.80
C ASP A 46 10.28 -51.70 -10.54
N LEU A 47 9.68 -52.35 -9.54
CA LEU A 47 9.30 -51.74 -8.26
C LEU A 47 10.48 -51.08 -7.53
N PRO A 48 11.69 -51.70 -7.45
CA PRO A 48 12.87 -51.03 -6.92
C PRO A 48 13.19 -49.72 -7.62
N ALA A 49 13.22 -49.71 -8.95
CA ALA A 49 13.56 -48.51 -9.73
C ALA A 49 12.50 -47.42 -9.55
N VAL A 50 11.22 -47.73 -9.72
CA VAL A 50 10.10 -46.79 -9.57
C VAL A 50 10.03 -46.24 -8.13
N GLY A 51 10.18 -47.12 -7.14
CA GLY A 51 10.20 -46.74 -5.73
C GLY A 51 11.35 -45.79 -5.39
N ALA A 52 12.55 -46.02 -5.96
CA ALA A 52 13.70 -45.13 -5.78
C ALA A 52 13.42 -43.72 -6.32
N VAL A 53 12.77 -43.59 -7.49
CA VAL A 53 12.38 -42.27 -8.02
C VAL A 53 11.45 -41.54 -7.07
N ILE A 54 10.39 -42.21 -6.59
CA ILE A 54 9.40 -41.62 -5.69
C ILE A 54 10.06 -41.16 -4.38
N VAL A 55 10.94 -41.99 -3.81
CA VAL A 55 11.68 -41.65 -2.59
C VAL A 55 12.59 -40.43 -2.81
N VAL A 56 13.35 -40.38 -3.90
CA VAL A 56 14.20 -39.22 -4.23
C VAL A 56 13.35 -37.96 -4.33
N MET A 57 12.22 -38.01 -5.04
CA MET A 57 11.35 -36.85 -5.21
C MET A 57 10.65 -36.43 -3.91
N ALA A 58 10.30 -37.38 -3.05
CA ALA A 58 9.80 -37.11 -1.70
C ALA A 58 10.87 -36.42 -0.83
N LEU A 59 12.11 -36.88 -0.88
CA LEU A 59 13.24 -36.26 -0.18
C LEU A 59 13.49 -34.83 -0.66
N ILE A 60 13.46 -34.59 -1.97
CA ILE A 60 13.56 -33.22 -2.52
C ILE A 60 12.39 -32.37 -2.00
N ASN A 61 11.16 -32.91 -1.97
CA ASN A 61 9.99 -32.17 -1.48
C ASN A 61 10.10 -31.81 0.02
N ILE A 62 10.53 -32.74 0.87
CA ILE A 62 10.76 -32.53 2.30
C ILE A 62 11.90 -31.52 2.52
N GLY A 63 13.01 -31.67 1.77
CA GLY A 63 14.12 -30.73 1.80
C GLY A 63 13.70 -29.31 1.40
N THR A 64 12.79 -29.18 0.44
CA THR A 64 12.20 -27.89 0.02
C THR A 64 11.42 -27.25 1.15
N TRP A 65 10.56 -28.02 1.85
CA TRP A 65 9.82 -27.56 3.02
C TRP A 65 10.75 -27.08 4.14
N TRP A 66 11.79 -27.85 4.45
CA TRP A 66 12.77 -27.46 5.46
C TRP A 66 13.51 -26.19 5.06
N ARG A 67 13.88 -26.07 3.79
CA ARG A 67 14.54 -24.88 3.22
C ARG A 67 13.64 -23.64 3.22
N LEU A 68 12.32 -23.80 3.02
CA LEU A 68 11.33 -22.72 3.11
C LEU A 68 11.08 -22.25 4.55
N GLY A 69 11.42 -23.05 5.56
CA GLY A 69 11.35 -22.65 6.97
C GLY A 69 12.46 -21.68 7.41
N ARG A 70 13.46 -21.41 6.56
CA ARG A 70 14.55 -20.47 6.85
C ARG A 70 14.25 -19.08 6.28
N PRO A 71 14.70 -17.98 6.92
CA PRO A 71 14.37 -16.60 6.53
C PRO A 71 15.12 -16.09 5.28
N ARG A 72 15.44 -16.96 4.32
CA ARG A 72 16.13 -16.59 3.07
C ARG A 72 15.13 -16.54 1.91
N ASP A 73 15.19 -15.47 1.12
CA ASP A 73 14.38 -15.34 -0.09
C ASP A 73 14.74 -16.38 -1.16
N VAL A 74 13.70 -16.87 -1.83
CA VAL A 74 13.81 -17.80 -2.96
C VAL A 74 14.20 -17.05 -4.22
N SER A 75 15.30 -17.47 -4.84
CA SER A 75 15.71 -16.93 -6.14
C SER A 75 14.97 -17.60 -7.30
N HIS A 76 14.85 -16.89 -8.43
CA HIS A 76 14.28 -17.46 -9.68
C HIS A 76 15.08 -18.67 -10.18
N ARG A 77 16.40 -18.69 -9.98
CA ARG A 77 17.29 -19.81 -10.38
C ARG A 77 17.00 -21.07 -9.58
N GLU A 78 16.71 -20.89 -8.29
CA GLU A 78 16.37 -21.99 -7.43
C GLU A 78 15.00 -22.55 -7.78
N TYR A 79 14.00 -21.68 -7.99
CA TYR A 79 12.69 -22.12 -8.49
C TYR A 79 12.78 -22.86 -9.82
N LEU A 80 13.62 -22.40 -10.74
CA LEU A 80 13.93 -23.12 -11.98
C LEU A 80 14.56 -24.50 -11.70
N ALA A 81 15.55 -24.59 -10.80
CA ALA A 81 16.20 -25.85 -10.47
C ALA A 81 15.19 -26.88 -9.92
N HIS A 82 14.23 -26.42 -9.10
CA HIS A 82 13.14 -27.27 -8.60
C HIS A 82 12.26 -27.79 -9.74
N LEU A 83 11.87 -26.94 -10.70
CA LEU A 83 11.09 -27.38 -11.86
C LEU A 83 11.88 -28.33 -12.76
N LEU A 84 13.17 -28.07 -13.02
CA LEU A 84 14.01 -28.98 -13.79
C LEU A 84 14.19 -30.34 -13.11
N ALA A 85 14.31 -30.35 -11.78
CA ALA A 85 14.31 -31.59 -11.00
C ALA A 85 12.98 -32.35 -11.13
N ASP A 86 11.84 -31.64 -11.14
CA ASP A 86 10.53 -32.26 -11.40
C ASP A 86 10.46 -32.86 -12.81
N MET A 87 10.98 -32.16 -13.82
CA MET A 87 11.03 -32.68 -15.20
C MET A 87 11.90 -33.94 -15.29
N ALA A 88 13.07 -33.95 -14.64
CA ALA A 88 13.93 -35.13 -14.59
C ALA A 88 13.27 -36.31 -13.85
N GLY A 89 12.60 -36.04 -12.72
CA GLY A 89 11.84 -37.03 -11.98
C GLY A 89 10.71 -37.64 -12.81
N LEU A 90 9.94 -36.81 -13.53
CA LEU A 90 8.91 -37.27 -14.45
C LEU A 90 9.49 -38.14 -15.57
N THR A 91 10.61 -37.74 -16.16
CA THR A 91 11.28 -38.54 -17.21
C THR A 91 11.67 -39.91 -16.70
N LEU A 92 12.28 -39.96 -15.51
CA LEU A 92 12.71 -41.23 -14.94
C LEU A 92 11.52 -42.11 -14.52
N LEU A 93 10.47 -41.52 -13.96
CA LEU A 93 9.24 -42.23 -13.62
C LEU A 93 8.59 -42.84 -14.86
N PHE A 94 8.43 -42.04 -15.91
CA PHE A 94 7.80 -42.50 -17.15
C PHE A 94 8.67 -43.50 -17.89
N TYR A 95 10.00 -43.38 -17.83
CA TYR A 95 10.91 -44.37 -18.39
C TYR A 95 10.61 -45.79 -17.89
N PHE A 96 10.38 -45.97 -16.58
CA PHE A 96 10.07 -47.26 -15.98
C PHE A 96 8.59 -47.66 -16.03
N THR A 97 7.70 -46.78 -16.51
CA THR A 97 6.24 -47.01 -16.49
C THR A 97 5.63 -46.94 -17.89
N GLY A 98 6.38 -47.30 -18.93
CA GLY A 98 5.88 -47.42 -20.31
C GLY A 98 6.25 -46.27 -21.26
N GLY A 99 6.99 -45.26 -20.79
CA GLY A 99 7.52 -44.18 -21.60
C GLY A 99 6.46 -43.44 -22.41
N ALA A 100 6.62 -43.43 -23.74
CA ALA A 100 5.68 -42.78 -24.66
C ALA A 100 4.27 -43.36 -24.66
N THR A 101 4.07 -44.62 -24.23
CA THR A 101 2.75 -45.24 -24.13
C THR A 101 2.06 -45.00 -22.80
N ASN A 102 2.74 -44.33 -21.84
CA ASN A 102 2.15 -44.01 -20.56
C ASN A 102 1.04 -42.95 -20.72
N PRO A 103 -0.19 -43.20 -20.21
CA PRO A 103 -1.31 -42.28 -20.37
C PRO A 103 -1.12 -40.92 -19.68
N PHE A 104 -0.19 -40.82 -18.73
CA PHE A 104 0.15 -39.59 -18.02
C PHE A 104 1.29 -38.80 -18.67
N ILE A 105 1.80 -39.20 -19.84
CA ILE A 105 2.90 -38.47 -20.50
C ILE A 105 2.57 -36.98 -20.76
N ASN A 106 1.31 -36.64 -21.02
CA ASN A 106 0.91 -35.24 -21.22
C ASN A 106 1.00 -34.37 -19.94
N TYR A 107 1.26 -34.97 -18.78
CA TYR A 107 1.46 -34.25 -17.52
C TYR A 107 2.66 -33.27 -17.56
N TYR A 108 3.62 -33.46 -18.48
CA TYR A 108 4.70 -32.47 -18.71
C TYR A 108 4.18 -31.05 -18.97
N LEU A 109 2.96 -30.89 -19.50
CA LEU A 109 2.35 -29.59 -19.72
C LEU A 109 2.08 -28.83 -18.42
N VAL A 110 1.89 -29.51 -17.29
CA VAL A 110 1.62 -28.88 -16.00
C VAL A 110 2.85 -28.10 -15.50
N PRO A 111 4.05 -28.69 -15.30
CA PRO A 111 5.23 -27.92 -14.93
C PRO A 111 5.59 -26.83 -15.93
N VAL A 112 5.39 -27.07 -17.23
CA VAL A 112 5.64 -26.05 -18.28
C VAL A 112 4.69 -24.87 -18.13
N THR A 113 3.41 -25.11 -17.86
CA THR A 113 2.43 -24.04 -17.64
C THR A 113 2.71 -23.28 -16.35
N ILE A 114 3.09 -23.98 -15.28
CA ILE A 114 3.52 -23.36 -14.02
C ILE A 114 4.74 -22.48 -14.28
N ALA A 115 5.73 -22.96 -15.04
CA ALA A 115 6.91 -22.19 -15.41
C ALA A 115 6.55 -20.94 -16.21
N ALA A 116 5.70 -21.07 -17.24
CA ALA A 116 5.25 -19.95 -18.07
C ALA A 116 4.49 -18.88 -17.26
N ALA A 117 3.73 -19.29 -16.23
CA ALA A 117 2.99 -18.37 -15.39
C ALA A 117 3.86 -17.67 -14.33
N THR A 118 4.96 -18.28 -13.89
CA THR A 118 5.70 -17.85 -12.68
C THR A 118 7.14 -17.39 -12.91
N LEU A 119 7.77 -17.81 -14.02
CA LEU A 119 9.16 -17.50 -14.34
C LEU A 119 9.26 -16.50 -15.50
N PRO A 120 10.40 -15.77 -15.60
CA PRO A 120 10.71 -14.98 -16.79
C PRO A 120 10.74 -15.87 -18.04
N TRP A 121 10.34 -15.31 -19.18
CA TRP A 121 10.16 -16.05 -20.44
C TRP A 121 11.36 -16.93 -20.83
N ARG A 122 12.60 -16.46 -20.61
CA ARG A 122 13.84 -17.22 -20.88
C ARG A 122 13.93 -18.53 -20.09
N HIS A 123 13.58 -18.50 -18.81
CA HIS A 123 13.63 -19.68 -17.95
C HIS A 123 12.44 -20.61 -18.20
N ALA A 124 11.27 -20.04 -18.56
CA ALA A 124 10.11 -20.84 -18.97
C ALA A 124 10.40 -21.67 -20.23
N TRP A 125 11.08 -21.10 -21.22
CA TRP A 125 11.56 -21.85 -22.39
C TRP A 125 12.58 -22.93 -22.01
N GLY A 126 13.41 -22.71 -21.00
CA GLY A 126 14.31 -23.75 -20.47
C GLY A 126 13.54 -24.96 -19.93
N VAL A 127 12.45 -24.74 -19.20
CA VAL A 127 11.59 -25.83 -18.71
C VAL A 127 10.85 -26.50 -19.86
N ALA A 128 10.33 -25.74 -20.82
CA ALA A 128 9.68 -26.30 -22.02
C ALA A 128 10.63 -27.16 -22.84
N ALA A 129 11.87 -26.72 -23.04
CA ALA A 129 12.92 -27.47 -23.72
C ALA A 129 13.28 -28.75 -22.96
N ALA A 130 13.37 -28.70 -21.63
CA ALA A 130 13.60 -29.90 -20.81
C ALA A 130 12.45 -30.91 -20.93
N GLY A 131 11.20 -30.44 -21.03
CA GLY A 131 10.03 -31.29 -21.25
C GLY A 131 10.05 -31.95 -22.62
N LEU A 132 10.29 -31.16 -23.66
CA LEU A 132 10.43 -31.66 -25.03
C LEU A 132 11.57 -32.67 -25.14
N ALA A 133 12.72 -32.40 -24.53
CA ALA A 133 13.84 -33.33 -24.49
C ALA A 133 13.48 -34.62 -23.76
N GLY A 134 12.80 -34.53 -22.61
CA GLY A 134 12.32 -35.70 -21.85
C GLY A 134 11.35 -36.55 -22.64
N THR A 135 10.33 -35.95 -23.28
CA THR A 135 9.38 -36.70 -24.11
C THR A 135 10.04 -37.29 -25.35
N SER A 136 10.97 -36.57 -25.99
CA SER A 136 11.71 -37.07 -27.16
C SER A 136 12.62 -38.25 -26.78
N PHE A 137 13.26 -38.18 -25.62
CA PHE A 137 14.02 -39.30 -25.06
C PHE A 137 13.13 -40.53 -24.84
N LEU A 138 11.95 -40.33 -24.23
CA LEU A 138 10.98 -41.40 -23.95
C LEU A 138 10.32 -42.01 -25.20
N MET A 139 10.36 -41.34 -26.35
CA MET A 139 9.92 -41.93 -27.62
C MET A 139 10.87 -43.03 -28.11
N VAL A 140 12.16 -42.94 -27.78
CA VAL A 140 13.20 -43.86 -28.26
C VAL A 140 13.61 -44.85 -27.16
N PHE A 141 13.68 -44.39 -25.90
CA PHE A 141 14.19 -45.14 -24.77
C PHE A 141 13.15 -45.21 -23.66
N TYR A 142 12.60 -46.40 -23.42
CA TYR A 142 11.73 -46.68 -22.29
C TYR A 142 11.63 -48.17 -22.03
N HIS A 143 11.21 -48.54 -20.81
CA HIS A 143 10.87 -49.92 -20.47
C HIS A 143 9.39 -50.16 -20.81
N PRO A 144 9.06 -50.97 -21.82
CA PRO A 144 7.67 -51.18 -22.22
C PRO A 144 6.91 -51.93 -21.12
N VAL A 145 5.67 -51.51 -20.89
CA VAL A 145 4.72 -52.18 -20.00
C VAL A 145 3.68 -52.84 -20.90
N PRO A 146 3.70 -54.17 -21.09
CA PRO A 146 2.85 -54.88 -22.05
C PRO A 146 1.36 -54.57 -21.90
N GLN A 147 0.91 -54.37 -20.66
CA GLN A 147 -0.46 -54.07 -20.29
C GLN A 147 -0.96 -52.70 -20.82
N LEU A 148 -0.05 -51.77 -21.15
CA LEU A 148 -0.38 -50.47 -21.72
C LEU A 148 -0.32 -50.44 -23.26
N GLY A 149 0.28 -51.46 -23.89
CA GLY A 149 0.50 -51.54 -25.34
C GLY A 149 -0.54 -52.36 -26.12
N MET A 150 -1.37 -53.15 -25.44
CA MET A 150 -2.34 -54.04 -26.08
C MET A 150 -3.72 -53.37 -26.22
N PRO A 151 -4.25 -53.16 -27.45
CA PRO A 151 -5.65 -52.81 -27.63
C PRO A 151 -6.51 -54.05 -27.33
N HIS A 152 -7.14 -54.11 -26.16
CA HIS A 152 -8.17 -55.10 -25.90
C HIS A 152 -9.37 -54.83 -26.81
N LEU A 153 -9.45 -55.55 -27.93
CA LEU A 153 -10.50 -55.48 -28.96
C LEU A 153 -11.85 -56.10 -28.52
N GLN A 154 -12.17 -56.11 -27.22
CA GLN A 154 -13.45 -56.64 -26.71
C GLN A 154 -14.03 -55.71 -25.63
N ASP A 155 -15.03 -54.92 -26.03
CA ASP A 155 -16.13 -54.29 -25.27
C ASP A 155 -15.84 -53.45 -24.00
N GLY A 156 -14.63 -52.91 -23.82
CA GLY A 156 -14.30 -52.01 -22.70
C GLY A 156 -13.58 -50.72 -23.11
N ILE A 157 -13.64 -49.68 -22.26
CA ILE A 157 -12.76 -48.51 -22.40
C ILE A 157 -11.32 -48.97 -22.14
N SER A 158 -10.43 -48.83 -23.14
CA SER A 158 -9.02 -49.16 -22.98
C SER A 158 -8.41 -48.41 -21.79
N LEU A 159 -7.67 -49.11 -20.94
CA LEU A 159 -7.03 -48.54 -19.76
C LEU A 159 -6.16 -47.31 -20.09
N HIS A 160 -5.50 -47.33 -21.25
CA HIS A 160 -4.78 -46.17 -21.78
C HIS A 160 -5.69 -44.96 -22.01
N ILE A 161 -6.87 -45.13 -22.64
CA ILE A 161 -7.83 -44.04 -22.91
C ILE A 161 -8.39 -43.48 -21.59
N LEU A 162 -8.74 -44.35 -20.64
CA LEU A 162 -9.20 -43.92 -19.32
C LEU A 162 -8.14 -43.11 -18.59
N GLY A 163 -6.88 -43.56 -18.63
CA GLY A 163 -5.74 -42.86 -18.06
C GLY A 163 -5.51 -41.50 -18.72
N VAL A 164 -5.58 -41.41 -20.05
CA VAL A 164 -5.44 -40.15 -20.80
C VAL A 164 -6.55 -39.17 -20.40
N TRP A 165 -7.80 -39.64 -20.28
CA TRP A 165 -8.93 -38.84 -19.83
C TRP A 165 -8.72 -38.32 -18.39
N LEU A 166 -8.32 -39.19 -17.47
CA LEU A 166 -8.05 -38.82 -16.08
C LEU A 166 -6.91 -37.81 -15.97
N ASN A 167 -5.81 -38.05 -16.71
CA ASN A 167 -4.68 -37.13 -16.77
C ASN A 167 -5.08 -35.76 -17.33
N PHE A 168 -5.89 -35.74 -18.39
CA PHE A 168 -6.42 -34.50 -18.96
C PHE A 168 -7.27 -33.74 -17.93
N ALA A 169 -8.21 -34.42 -17.26
CA ALA A 169 -9.05 -33.79 -16.24
C ALA A 169 -8.23 -33.20 -15.09
N LEU A 170 -7.27 -33.94 -14.56
CA LEU A 170 -6.37 -33.48 -13.49
C LEU A 170 -5.49 -32.31 -13.94
N SER A 171 -4.86 -32.44 -15.12
CA SER A 171 -3.97 -31.40 -15.67
C SER A 171 -4.74 -30.12 -15.98
N ALA A 172 -5.90 -30.21 -16.61
CA ALA A 172 -6.76 -29.07 -16.90
C ALA A 172 -7.23 -28.37 -15.63
N GLY A 173 -7.65 -29.11 -14.60
CA GLY A 173 -8.04 -28.54 -13.31
C GLY A 173 -6.89 -27.80 -12.63
N LEU A 174 -5.70 -28.39 -12.62
CA LEU A 174 -4.52 -27.80 -12.01
C LEU A 174 -4.06 -26.55 -12.76
N VAL A 175 -3.96 -26.63 -14.10
CA VAL A 175 -3.61 -25.48 -14.95
C VAL A 175 -4.61 -24.34 -14.76
N THR A 176 -5.91 -24.63 -14.78
CA THR A 176 -6.98 -23.64 -14.59
C THR A 176 -6.86 -22.95 -13.24
N PHE A 177 -6.63 -23.72 -12.17
CA PHE A 177 -6.42 -23.16 -10.83
C PHE A 177 -5.22 -22.20 -10.78
N PHE A 178 -4.09 -22.57 -11.39
CA PHE A 178 -2.90 -21.72 -11.43
C PHE A 178 -3.10 -20.45 -12.25
N ILE A 179 -3.65 -20.59 -13.46
CA ILE A 179 -3.91 -19.45 -14.35
C ILE A 179 -4.90 -18.49 -13.69
N PHE A 180 -6.01 -18.99 -13.15
CA PHE A 180 -7.01 -18.15 -12.49
C PHE A 180 -6.43 -17.42 -11.28
N LYS A 181 -5.68 -18.11 -10.42
CA LYS A 181 -5.06 -17.52 -9.24
C LYS A 181 -4.01 -16.47 -9.61
N MET A 182 -3.24 -16.69 -10.68
CA MET A 182 -2.28 -15.73 -11.22
C MET A 182 -3.00 -14.50 -11.77
N ALA A 183 -4.01 -14.69 -12.61
CA ALA A 183 -4.78 -13.60 -13.22
C ALA A 183 -5.48 -12.73 -12.16
N ARG A 184 -6.00 -13.33 -11.08
CA ARG A 184 -6.60 -12.60 -9.95
C ARG A 184 -5.55 -11.81 -9.16
N ALA A 185 -4.36 -12.38 -8.96
CA ALA A 185 -3.26 -11.69 -8.29
C ALA A 185 -2.73 -10.49 -9.11
N LEU A 186 -2.63 -10.65 -10.44
CA LEU A 186 -2.27 -9.58 -11.37
C LEU A 186 -3.29 -8.44 -11.32
N ARG A 187 -4.58 -8.75 -11.49
CA ARG A 187 -5.66 -7.75 -11.41
C ARG A 187 -5.68 -6.99 -10.08
N GLY A 188 -5.50 -7.69 -8.96
CA GLY A 188 -5.43 -7.03 -7.65
C GLY A 188 -4.23 -6.09 -7.51
N ARG A 189 -3.06 -6.47 -8.05
CA ARG A 189 -1.87 -5.62 -8.06
C ARG A 189 -2.07 -4.38 -8.94
N GLU A 190 -2.69 -4.55 -10.10
CA GLU A 190 -2.98 -3.45 -11.03
C GLU A 190 -3.95 -2.44 -10.42
N GLN A 191 -5.02 -2.91 -9.76
CA GLN A 191 -5.94 -2.05 -9.02
C GLN A 191 -5.26 -1.27 -7.89
N ALA A 192 -4.40 -1.94 -7.11
CA ALA A 192 -3.63 -1.26 -6.06
C ALA A 192 -2.72 -0.17 -6.64
N LEU A 193 -2.00 -0.47 -7.72
CA LEU A 193 -1.16 0.49 -8.45
C LEU A 193 -1.96 1.68 -8.99
N SER A 194 -3.14 1.43 -9.56
CA SER A 194 -4.02 2.50 -10.06
C SER A 194 -4.44 3.45 -8.94
N ARG A 195 -4.88 2.92 -7.79
CA ARG A 195 -5.25 3.73 -6.62
C ARG A 195 -4.10 4.58 -6.09
N THR A 196 -2.90 4.03 -6.03
CA THR A 196 -1.71 4.79 -5.63
C THR A 196 -1.39 5.89 -6.64
N ARG A 197 -1.48 5.62 -7.94
CA ARG A 197 -1.27 6.63 -8.99
C ARG A 197 -2.30 7.76 -8.93
N GLU A 198 -3.58 7.43 -8.76
CA GLU A 198 -4.64 8.44 -8.61
C GLU A 198 -4.41 9.33 -7.39
N ALA A 199 -3.98 8.76 -6.25
CA ALA A 199 -3.64 9.52 -5.06
C ALA A 199 -2.46 10.48 -5.30
N VAL A 200 -1.42 10.03 -6.02
CA VAL A 200 -0.27 10.88 -6.38
C VAL A 200 -0.69 12.01 -7.31
N LEU A 201 -1.44 11.72 -8.39
CA LEU A 201 -1.91 12.74 -9.33
C LEU A 201 -2.79 13.79 -8.64
N ARG A 202 -3.68 13.36 -7.72
CA ARG A 202 -4.50 14.28 -6.94
C ARG A 202 -3.64 15.21 -6.08
N ASN A 203 -2.59 14.69 -5.45
CA ASN A 203 -1.66 15.51 -4.67
C ASN A 203 -0.86 16.49 -5.54
N GLU A 204 -0.39 16.06 -6.71
CA GLU A 204 0.29 16.93 -7.67
C GLU A 204 -0.63 18.06 -8.16
N GLN A 205 -1.89 17.74 -8.50
CA GLN A 205 -2.87 18.75 -8.90
C GLN A 205 -3.14 19.78 -7.80
N VAL A 206 -3.27 19.32 -6.55
CA VAL A 206 -3.41 20.22 -5.38
C VAL A 206 -2.19 21.12 -5.22
N LEU A 207 -0.98 20.57 -5.39
CA LEU A 207 0.25 21.35 -5.31
C LEU A 207 0.32 22.40 -6.44
N ALA A 208 -0.05 22.03 -7.66
CA ALA A 208 -0.08 22.94 -8.81
C ALA A 208 -1.04 24.11 -8.58
N VAL A 209 -2.27 23.84 -8.13
CA VAL A 209 -3.26 24.88 -7.79
C VAL A 209 -2.74 25.77 -6.65
N ALA A 210 -2.12 25.19 -5.62
CA ALA A 210 -1.54 25.96 -4.52
C ALA A 210 -0.42 26.89 -5.03
N THR A 211 0.47 26.40 -5.89
CA THR A 211 1.57 27.21 -6.46
C THR A 211 1.09 28.31 -7.40
N GLN A 212 0.04 28.05 -8.19
CA GLN A 212 -0.55 29.06 -9.05
C GLN A 212 -1.27 30.14 -8.23
N ALA A 213 -2.01 29.73 -7.18
CA ALA A 213 -2.64 30.66 -6.25
C ALA A 213 -1.61 31.56 -5.54
N ALA A 214 -0.44 31.01 -5.15
CA ALA A 214 0.67 31.79 -4.58
C ALA A 214 1.16 32.87 -5.56
N GLY A 215 1.42 32.48 -6.82
CA GLY A 215 1.89 33.39 -7.86
C GLY A 215 0.89 34.51 -8.13
N THR A 216 -0.39 34.17 -8.35
CA THR A 216 -1.46 35.16 -8.56
C THR A 216 -1.61 36.10 -7.37
N ALA A 217 -1.44 35.60 -6.15
CA ALA A 217 -1.56 36.40 -4.96
C ALA A 217 -0.35 37.32 -4.71
N HIS A 218 0.84 36.95 -5.18
CA HIS A 218 1.98 37.89 -5.24
C HIS A 218 1.71 39.01 -6.26
N GLU A 219 1.22 38.66 -7.45
CA GLU A 219 0.90 39.63 -8.51
C GLU A 219 -0.23 40.61 -8.11
N LEU A 220 -1.23 40.15 -7.35
CA LEU A 220 -2.32 40.99 -6.83
C LEU A 220 -1.91 41.79 -5.58
N GLY A 221 -0.90 41.35 -4.83
CA GLY A 221 -0.43 42.04 -3.63
C GLY A 221 0.20 43.40 -3.94
N THR A 222 0.87 43.50 -5.08
CA THR A 222 1.51 44.74 -5.57
C THR A 222 0.50 45.85 -5.86
N PRO A 223 -0.52 45.69 -6.75
CA PRO A 223 -1.48 46.75 -7.05
C PRO A 223 -2.32 47.14 -5.82
N LEU A 224 -2.70 46.19 -4.95
CA LEU A 224 -3.40 46.52 -3.70
C LEU A 224 -2.53 47.34 -2.73
N SER A 225 -1.21 47.13 -2.75
CA SER A 225 -0.29 47.96 -1.96
C SER A 225 -0.20 49.36 -2.51
N THR A 226 -0.13 49.52 -3.83
CA THR A 226 -0.16 50.83 -4.48
C THR A 226 -1.48 51.57 -4.20
N MET A 227 -2.62 50.90 -4.31
CA MET A 227 -3.93 51.49 -3.98
C MET A 227 -4.00 51.95 -2.52
N ALA A 228 -3.46 51.18 -1.59
CA ALA A 228 -3.45 51.56 -0.18
C ALA A 228 -2.62 52.83 0.08
N VAL A 229 -1.52 53.04 -0.65
CA VAL A 229 -0.71 54.26 -0.56
C VAL A 229 -1.48 55.45 -1.13
N LEU A 230 -2.02 55.32 -2.34
CA LEU A 230 -2.81 56.38 -2.98
C LEU A 230 -4.03 56.79 -2.15
N LEU A 231 -4.74 55.83 -1.55
CA LEU A 231 -5.89 56.13 -0.69
C LEU A 231 -5.50 56.85 0.61
N ASN A 232 -4.28 56.63 1.13
CA ASN A 232 -3.79 57.41 2.26
C ASN A 232 -3.50 58.86 1.85
N GLU A 233 -2.86 59.07 0.69
CA GLU A 233 -2.60 60.41 0.14
C GLU A 233 -3.90 61.16 -0.15
N MET A 234 -4.86 60.51 -0.81
CA MET A 234 -6.18 61.10 -1.10
C MET A 234 -6.94 61.47 0.17
N ARG A 235 -6.80 60.70 1.26
CA ARG A 235 -7.42 61.03 2.55
C ARG A 235 -6.84 62.32 3.13
N ASP A 236 -5.54 62.50 3.02
CA ASP A 236 -4.88 63.73 3.50
C ASP A 236 -5.29 64.95 2.65
N ASP A 237 -5.47 64.79 1.35
CA ASP A 237 -5.96 65.84 0.45
C ASP A 237 -7.46 66.16 0.63
N ALA A 238 -8.27 65.19 1.05
CA ALA A 238 -9.71 65.34 1.25
C ALA A 238 -10.10 66.05 2.57
N ARG A 239 -9.11 66.46 3.37
CA ARG A 239 -9.35 67.06 4.70
C ARG A 239 -10.30 68.25 4.64
N GLY A 240 -11.39 68.15 5.40
CA GLY A 240 -12.42 69.19 5.47
C GLY A 240 -13.64 68.96 4.56
N ASN A 241 -13.66 67.86 3.79
CA ASN A 241 -14.86 67.38 3.10
C ASN A 241 -15.33 66.04 3.71
N GLU A 242 -16.24 66.11 4.68
CA GLU A 242 -16.72 64.94 5.44
C GLU A 242 -17.29 63.81 4.57
N LEU A 243 -17.92 64.14 3.44
CA LEU A 243 -18.48 63.13 2.55
C LEU A 243 -17.37 62.36 1.83
N LEU A 244 -16.36 63.07 1.33
CA LEU A 244 -15.23 62.50 0.62
C LEU A 244 -14.29 61.71 1.56
N GLU A 245 -14.10 62.17 2.79
CA GLU A 245 -13.36 61.42 3.82
C GLU A 245 -14.00 60.07 4.13
N LYS A 246 -15.34 60.04 4.28
CA LYS A 246 -16.08 58.78 4.51
C LYS A 246 -15.95 57.80 3.36
N ASP A 247 -16.05 58.27 2.11
CA ASP A 247 -15.91 57.41 0.93
C ASP A 247 -14.49 56.83 0.81
N ILE A 248 -13.45 57.63 1.09
CA ILE A 248 -12.05 57.18 1.08
C ILE A 248 -11.78 56.17 2.19
N ASP A 249 -12.31 56.38 3.40
CA ASP A 249 -12.15 55.44 4.50
C ASP A 249 -12.81 54.09 4.20
N LEU A 250 -13.97 54.10 3.53
CA LEU A 250 -14.64 52.88 3.07
C LEU A 250 -13.77 52.14 2.03
N LEU A 251 -13.18 52.84 1.05
CA LEU A 251 -12.25 52.24 0.08
C LEU A 251 -11.01 51.64 0.75
N ARG A 252 -10.44 52.31 1.76
CA ARG A 252 -9.30 51.80 2.53
C ARG A 252 -9.64 50.51 3.26
N GLU A 253 -10.83 50.44 3.87
CA GLU A 253 -11.31 49.22 4.53
C GLU A 253 -11.46 48.06 3.55
N GLN A 254 -11.97 48.32 2.33
CA GLN A 254 -12.06 47.28 1.29
C GLN A 254 -10.69 46.81 0.80
N VAL A 255 -9.74 47.72 0.58
CA VAL A 255 -8.37 47.35 0.18
C VAL A 255 -7.67 46.56 1.30
N ALA A 256 -7.85 46.94 2.56
CA ALA A 256 -7.33 46.20 3.71
C ALA A 256 -7.92 44.78 3.80
N THR A 257 -9.23 44.66 3.56
CA THR A 257 -9.92 43.36 3.52
C THR A 257 -9.38 42.47 2.40
N CYS A 258 -9.20 43.01 1.19
CA CYS A 258 -8.60 42.28 0.07
C CYS A 258 -7.17 41.83 0.39
N LYS A 259 -6.33 42.72 0.95
CA LYS A 259 -4.96 42.40 1.37
C LYS A 259 -4.91 41.28 2.40
N SER A 260 -5.80 41.32 3.40
CA SER A 260 -5.91 40.28 4.43
C SER A 260 -6.25 38.93 3.82
N ARG A 261 -7.31 38.86 3.00
CA ARG A 261 -7.74 37.62 2.32
C ARG A 261 -6.66 37.06 1.40
N LEU A 262 -5.93 37.93 0.71
CA LEU A 262 -4.86 37.55 -0.19
C LEU A 262 -3.64 36.99 0.56
N ARG A 263 -3.25 37.60 1.69
CA ARG A 263 -2.19 37.06 2.58
C ARG A 263 -2.55 35.67 3.11
N HIS A 264 -3.80 35.46 3.53
CA HIS A 264 -4.27 34.14 3.95
C HIS A 264 -4.14 33.08 2.84
N LEU A 265 -4.22 33.48 1.57
CA LEU A 265 -3.99 32.60 0.41
C LEU A 265 -2.50 32.31 0.16
N VAL A 266 -1.62 33.31 0.31
CA VAL A 266 -0.16 33.19 0.08
C VAL A 266 0.57 32.47 1.21
N ASP A 267 0.28 32.78 2.47
CA ASP A 267 0.94 32.14 3.63
C ASP A 267 0.72 30.61 3.63
N ASN A 268 -0.41 30.19 3.08
CA ASN A 268 -0.79 28.79 2.89
C ASN A 268 -0.04 28.09 1.72
N ALA A 269 0.62 28.83 0.85
CA ALA A 269 1.24 28.33 -0.37
C ALA A 269 2.78 28.52 -0.42
N ASP A 270 3.31 29.67 0.02
CA ASP A 270 4.76 29.96 0.00
C ASP A 270 5.56 29.15 1.03
N ARG A 271 5.00 28.87 2.21
CA ARG A 271 5.68 28.06 3.24
C ARG A 271 5.93 26.61 2.81
N ARG A 272 5.23 26.12 1.78
CA ARG A 272 5.40 24.76 1.23
C ARG A 272 6.66 24.57 0.40
N ARG A 273 7.31 25.65 -0.05
CA ARG A 273 8.46 25.59 -0.97
C ARG A 273 9.84 25.72 -0.34
N MET A 274 9.97 26.23 0.90
CA MET A 274 11.28 26.69 1.42
C MET A 274 11.82 26.03 2.69
N ALA A 275 11.10 25.15 3.38
CA ALA A 275 11.62 24.57 4.62
C ALA A 275 12.14 23.14 4.40
N SER A 276 13.46 22.98 4.54
CA SER A 276 14.03 21.64 4.74
C SER A 276 13.49 21.11 6.07
N PRO A 277 12.98 19.87 6.13
CA PRO A 277 12.47 19.31 7.38
C PRO A 277 13.61 19.23 8.41
N GLU A 278 13.39 19.80 9.59
CA GLU A 278 14.34 19.77 10.71
C GLU A 278 13.80 18.89 11.83
N VAL A 279 14.69 18.26 12.62
CA VAL A 279 14.29 17.40 13.74
C VAL A 279 14.41 18.16 15.06
N ARG A 280 13.29 18.55 15.65
CA ARG A 280 13.21 19.34 16.90
C ARG A 280 12.49 18.62 18.01
N GLU A 281 12.70 19.06 19.24
CA GLU A 281 11.93 18.59 20.40
C GLU A 281 10.48 19.07 20.29
N ALA A 282 9.51 18.17 20.49
CA ALA A 282 8.10 18.47 20.24
C ALA A 282 7.58 19.55 21.19
N THR A 283 8.01 19.54 22.45
CA THR A 283 7.61 20.52 23.47
C THR A 283 8.08 21.92 23.10
N GLU A 284 9.38 22.08 22.84
CA GLU A 284 9.99 23.35 22.43
C GLU A 284 9.33 23.91 21.16
N TRP A 285 9.14 23.05 20.15
CA TRP A 285 8.50 23.45 18.90
C TRP A 285 7.04 23.88 19.11
N LEU A 286 6.26 23.15 19.90
CA LEU A 286 4.85 23.49 20.16
C LEU A 286 4.75 24.81 20.94
N GLU A 287 5.61 25.02 21.94
CA GLU A 287 5.70 26.27 22.69
C GLU A 287 5.98 27.45 21.75
N GLU A 288 6.93 27.34 20.82
CA GLU A 288 7.19 28.38 19.84
C GLU A 288 6.01 28.66 18.89
N VAL A 289 5.27 27.62 18.50
CA VAL A 289 4.07 27.78 17.68
C VAL A 289 3.00 28.55 18.46
N VAL A 290 2.77 28.18 19.72
CA VAL A 290 1.81 28.86 20.60
C VAL A 290 2.21 30.32 20.86
N GLN A 291 3.48 30.58 21.16
CA GLN A 291 3.98 31.95 21.38
C GLN A 291 3.78 32.83 20.14
N ARG A 292 4.11 32.34 18.94
CA ARG A 292 3.85 33.07 17.69
C ARG A 292 2.36 33.30 17.44
N TRP A 293 1.53 32.33 17.80
CA TRP A 293 0.09 32.45 17.68
C TRP A 293 -0.49 33.52 18.62
N LEU A 294 0.02 33.65 19.84
CA LEU A 294 -0.41 34.70 20.79
C LEU A 294 -0.08 36.12 20.30
N VAL A 295 0.99 36.31 19.53
CA VAL A 295 1.28 37.60 18.89
C VAL A 295 0.16 37.98 17.89
N LEU A 296 -0.46 36.99 17.24
CA LEU A 296 -1.58 37.19 16.31
C LEU A 296 -2.94 37.30 17.02
N ARG A 297 -3.06 36.73 18.23
CA ARG A 297 -4.31 36.62 19.00
C ARG A 297 -4.04 36.94 20.48
N PRO A 298 -3.77 38.20 20.84
CA PRO A 298 -3.36 38.57 22.20
C PRO A 298 -4.48 38.40 23.25
N ASP A 299 -5.74 38.42 22.81
CA ASP A 299 -6.91 38.41 23.70
C ASP A 299 -7.44 36.99 24.00
N VAL A 300 -6.74 35.93 23.55
CA VAL A 300 -7.18 34.54 23.71
C VAL A 300 -6.68 33.94 25.02
N GLY A 301 -7.60 33.35 25.80
CA GLY A 301 -7.26 32.60 27.00
C GLY A 301 -6.87 31.16 26.67
N TYR A 302 -5.68 30.72 27.07
CA TYR A 302 -5.21 29.35 26.81
C TYR A 302 -4.54 28.72 28.02
N ARG A 303 -4.45 27.38 28.00
CA ARG A 303 -3.63 26.58 28.92
C ARG A 303 -2.88 25.52 28.13
N LEU A 304 -1.55 25.51 28.26
CA LEU A 304 -0.69 24.48 27.68
C LEU A 304 -0.27 23.49 28.78
N GLU A 305 -0.59 22.21 28.58
CA GLU A 305 -0.23 21.13 29.51
C GLU A 305 0.61 20.07 28.78
N VAL A 306 1.75 19.70 29.36
CA VAL A 306 2.62 18.66 28.81
C VAL A 306 2.53 17.43 29.70
N THR A 307 1.83 16.41 29.22
CA THR A 307 1.51 15.20 29.98
C THR A 307 2.44 14.07 29.55
N GLY A 308 3.72 14.15 29.91
CA GLY A 308 4.70 13.14 29.52
C GLY A 308 5.62 12.76 30.67
N ARG A 309 5.49 11.52 31.15
CA ARG A 309 6.14 11.10 32.41
C ARG A 309 7.60 10.66 32.24
N ARG A 310 8.11 10.45 31.01
CA ARG A 310 9.51 10.08 30.72
C ARG A 310 9.96 10.46 29.29
N GLY A 311 11.11 11.15 29.18
CA GLY A 311 11.82 11.48 27.93
C GLY A 311 11.33 12.72 27.19
N THR A 312 12.03 13.12 26.12
CA THR A 312 11.65 14.24 25.24
C THR A 312 11.39 13.73 23.82
N PRO A 313 10.13 13.75 23.32
CA PRO A 313 9.84 13.30 21.96
C PRO A 313 10.39 14.29 20.93
N ARG A 314 10.89 13.78 19.81
CA ARG A 314 11.35 14.58 18.68
C ARG A 314 10.43 14.41 17.48
N LEU A 315 10.23 15.48 16.74
CA LEU A 315 9.42 15.53 15.53
C LEU A 315 10.25 16.08 14.38
N THR A 316 9.98 15.57 13.18
CA THR A 316 10.40 16.23 11.96
C THR A 316 9.40 17.34 11.68
N VAL A 317 9.84 18.59 11.67
CA VAL A 317 8.99 19.78 11.55
C VAL A 317 9.47 20.67 10.41
N ASP A 318 8.58 21.49 9.90
CA ASP A 318 8.89 22.56 8.97
C ASP A 318 7.92 23.73 9.19
N THR A 319 8.07 24.80 8.41
CA THR A 319 7.20 25.99 8.53
C THR A 319 5.74 25.72 8.13
N THR A 320 5.47 24.69 7.31
CA THR A 320 4.11 24.30 6.95
C THR A 320 3.40 23.58 8.07
N LEU A 321 4.10 22.73 8.83
CA LEU A 321 3.53 22.05 9.98
C LEU A 321 3.17 23.06 11.08
N ALA A 322 4.04 24.04 11.32
CA ALA A 322 3.75 25.15 12.23
C ALA A 322 2.49 25.92 11.81
N GLN A 323 2.35 26.22 10.52
CA GLN A 323 1.16 26.88 9.97
C GLN A 323 -0.11 26.01 10.10
N ALA A 324 -0.01 24.70 9.84
CA ALA A 324 -1.11 23.76 9.99
C ALA A 324 -1.62 23.74 11.44
N MET A 325 -0.71 23.75 12.42
CA MET A 325 -1.04 23.89 13.84
C MET A 325 -1.65 25.25 14.17
N THR A 326 -1.07 26.36 13.69
CA THR A 326 -1.66 27.70 13.88
C THR A 326 -3.08 27.79 13.33
N ASN A 327 -3.36 27.12 12.21
CA ASN A 327 -4.70 27.07 11.65
C ASN A 327 -5.69 26.28 12.55
N LEU A 328 -5.27 25.18 13.17
CA LEU A 328 -6.09 24.47 14.16
C LEU A 328 -6.35 25.32 15.41
N LEU A 329 -5.34 26.03 15.89
CA LEU A 329 -5.46 26.94 17.04
C LEU A 329 -6.41 28.12 16.73
N ASN A 330 -6.34 28.66 15.51
CA ASN A 330 -7.30 29.68 15.06
C ASN A 330 -8.72 29.14 14.98
N ASN A 331 -8.93 27.92 14.47
CA ASN A 331 -10.26 27.30 14.46
C ASN A 331 -10.82 27.16 15.87
N ALA A 332 -9.99 26.74 16.84
CA ALA A 332 -10.38 26.64 18.24
C ALA A 332 -10.76 28.03 18.82
N ALA A 333 -9.94 29.06 18.59
CA ALA A 333 -10.21 30.41 19.08
C ALA A 333 -11.38 31.12 18.41
N ASP A 334 -11.62 30.86 17.12
CA ASP A 334 -12.78 31.39 16.41
C ASP A 334 -14.08 30.74 16.93
N ALA A 335 -14.02 29.49 17.41
CA ALA A 335 -15.14 28.80 18.02
C ALA A 335 -15.40 29.26 19.46
N ASN A 336 -14.33 29.35 20.27
CA ASN A 336 -14.36 29.94 21.60
C ASN A 336 -12.96 30.48 21.96
N PRO A 337 -12.80 31.80 22.14
CA PRO A 337 -11.52 32.41 22.47
C PRO A 337 -11.09 32.21 23.93
N ASP A 338 -11.97 31.71 24.79
CA ASP A 338 -11.70 31.54 26.22
C ASP A 338 -11.32 30.10 26.58
N ASN A 339 -10.28 29.96 27.39
CA ASN A 339 -9.86 28.72 28.02
C ASN A 339 -9.61 27.55 27.05
N ILE A 340 -8.90 27.82 25.95
CA ILE A 340 -8.45 26.78 25.01
C ILE A 340 -7.39 25.91 25.70
N LEU A 341 -7.64 24.61 25.80
CA LEU A 341 -6.72 23.67 26.42
C LEU A 341 -5.91 22.96 25.34
N ILE A 342 -4.59 23.11 25.38
CA ILE A 342 -3.63 22.46 24.49
C ILE A 342 -2.87 21.44 25.32
N GLN A 343 -3.01 20.14 25.01
CA GLN A 343 -2.30 19.07 25.70
C GLN A 343 -1.34 18.37 24.76
N LEU A 344 -0.10 18.17 25.21
CA LEU A 344 0.92 17.39 24.51
C LEU A 344 1.17 16.09 25.29
N ASP A 345 0.99 14.95 24.64
CA ASP A 345 1.30 13.61 25.14
C ASP A 345 2.09 12.82 24.08
N TRP A 346 2.68 11.69 24.45
CA TRP A 346 3.39 10.81 23.53
C TRP A 346 3.41 9.36 23.97
N LYS A 347 3.37 8.47 22.97
CA LYS A 347 3.59 7.02 23.14
C LYS A 347 4.97 6.62 22.61
N ALA A 348 5.20 5.32 22.48
CA ALA A 348 6.46 4.77 21.96
C ALA A 348 6.80 5.30 20.56
N ASP A 349 5.79 5.40 19.68
CA ASP A 349 5.99 5.63 18.24
C ASP A 349 5.36 6.93 17.73
N GLU A 350 4.54 7.61 18.54
CA GLU A 350 3.75 8.77 18.14
C GLU A 350 3.72 9.88 19.21
N VAL A 351 3.59 11.12 18.77
CA VAL A 351 3.28 12.31 19.57
C VAL A 351 1.83 12.68 19.30
N VAL A 352 1.08 12.98 20.37
CA VAL A 352 -0.33 13.37 20.33
C VAL A 352 -0.46 14.80 20.85
N ILE A 353 -1.11 15.66 20.07
CA ILE A 353 -1.41 17.04 20.44
C ILE A 353 -2.93 17.21 20.40
N ASP A 354 -3.52 17.44 21.56
CA ASP A 354 -4.94 17.65 21.73
C ASP A 354 -5.23 19.14 21.92
N ILE A 355 -6.17 19.68 21.14
CA ILE A 355 -6.64 21.06 21.22
C ILE A 355 -8.13 21.01 21.53
N ARG A 356 -8.50 21.40 22.75
CA ARG A 356 -9.89 21.47 23.20
C ARG A 356 -10.35 22.92 23.27
N ASP A 357 -11.41 23.21 22.52
CA ASP A 357 -12.21 24.43 22.68
C ASP A 357 -13.51 24.14 23.44
N HIS A 358 -14.20 25.21 23.84
CA HIS A 358 -15.50 25.16 24.51
C HIS A 358 -16.60 25.81 23.64
N GLY A 359 -16.47 25.70 22.32
CA GLY A 359 -17.42 26.24 21.36
C GLY A 359 -18.67 25.37 21.18
N PRO A 360 -19.45 25.60 20.10
CA PRO A 360 -20.67 24.84 19.83
C PRO A 360 -20.43 23.38 19.38
N GLY A 361 -19.17 22.97 19.18
CA GLY A 361 -18.81 21.67 18.63
C GLY A 361 -18.87 21.63 17.09
N VAL A 362 -18.58 20.45 16.53
CA VAL A 362 -18.62 20.15 15.10
C VAL A 362 -19.97 19.49 14.76
N SER A 363 -20.63 19.94 13.70
CA SER A 363 -21.87 19.30 13.24
C SER A 363 -21.60 17.86 12.79
N LEU A 364 -22.54 16.95 13.07
CA LEU A 364 -22.44 15.52 12.72
C LEU A 364 -22.13 15.29 11.22
N ASP A 365 -22.66 16.15 10.34
CA ASP A 365 -22.39 16.10 8.90
C ASP A 365 -20.92 16.33 8.53
N ILE A 366 -20.17 17.09 9.34
CA ILE A 366 -18.73 17.37 9.12
C ILE A 366 -17.87 16.27 9.76
N ALA A 367 -18.30 15.72 10.91
CA ALA A 367 -17.58 14.66 11.62
C ALA A 367 -17.51 13.34 10.80
N ASP A 368 -18.61 12.94 10.16
CA ASP A 368 -18.63 11.75 9.29
C ASP A 368 -17.83 11.93 7.99
N GLN A 369 -17.69 13.16 7.50
CA GLN A 369 -16.92 13.50 6.29
C GLN A 369 -15.42 13.67 6.51
N LEU A 370 -14.97 13.85 7.77
CA LEU A 370 -13.55 13.94 8.12
C LEU A 370 -12.88 12.57 8.18
N GLY A 371 -13.63 11.49 8.46
CA GLY A 371 -13.13 10.11 8.52
C GLY A 371 -13.02 9.43 7.16
N GLU A 372 -13.88 9.80 6.21
CA GLU A 372 -13.86 9.29 4.84
C GLU A 372 -13.95 10.48 3.90
N THR A 373 -12.84 10.79 3.22
CA THR A 373 -12.72 11.58 1.99
C THR A 373 -14.01 12.34 1.60
N PHE A 374 -14.05 13.69 1.58
CA PHE A 374 -14.56 14.50 0.44
C PHE A 374 -14.99 15.96 0.75
N VAL A 375 -15.30 16.61 -0.38
CA VAL A 375 -15.76 17.96 -0.74
C VAL A 375 -16.74 18.64 0.23
N SER A 376 -16.46 19.92 0.49
CA SER A 376 -17.29 20.82 1.30
C SER A 376 -18.57 21.26 0.59
N THR A 377 -19.68 21.24 1.34
CA THR A 377 -20.90 21.97 1.00
C THR A 377 -21.17 23.06 2.05
N LYS A 378 -21.16 24.31 1.59
CA LYS A 378 -21.73 25.57 2.16
C LYS A 378 -20.85 26.53 2.99
N SER A 379 -20.58 27.65 2.29
CA SER A 379 -20.79 29.07 2.64
C SER A 379 -20.26 29.67 3.95
N LYS A 380 -19.30 30.61 3.75
CA LYS A 380 -18.67 31.56 4.69
C LYS A 380 -17.57 30.95 5.58
N GLY A 381 -16.33 31.11 5.12
CA GLY A 381 -15.13 30.66 5.82
C GLY A 381 -14.53 29.46 5.10
N LEU A 382 -13.58 29.73 4.20
CA LEU A 382 -12.88 28.81 3.32
C LEU A 382 -12.49 27.47 4.04
N GLY A 383 -13.28 26.40 3.91
CA GLY A 383 -12.96 25.04 4.41
C GLY A 383 -11.65 24.44 3.85
N ILE A 384 -10.94 25.24 3.05
CA ILE A 384 -9.57 25.05 2.57
C ILE A 384 -8.56 25.02 3.72
N GLY A 385 -8.80 25.73 4.83
CA GLY A 385 -7.88 25.76 5.98
C GLY A 385 -7.69 24.38 6.60
N LEU A 386 -8.78 23.77 7.08
CA LEU A 386 -8.74 22.44 7.69
C LEU A 386 -8.28 21.36 6.68
N PHE A 387 -8.68 21.49 5.42
CA PHE A 387 -8.22 20.62 4.33
C PHE A 387 -6.69 20.69 4.15
N LEU A 388 -6.12 21.90 4.15
CA LEU A 388 -4.68 22.10 4.05
C LEU A 388 -3.95 21.58 5.28
N THR A 389 -4.48 21.83 6.47
CA THR A 389 -3.94 21.28 7.72
C THR A 389 -3.83 19.76 7.63
N HIS A 390 -4.91 19.07 7.22
CA HIS A 390 -4.93 17.62 7.09
C HIS A 390 -3.93 17.11 6.04
N ALA A 391 -3.89 17.73 4.86
CA ALA A 391 -2.92 17.38 3.81
C ALA A 391 -1.46 17.57 4.28
N THR A 392 -1.21 18.61 5.07
CA THR A 392 0.12 18.91 5.61
C THR A 392 0.52 17.87 6.65
N ILE A 393 -0.36 17.57 7.61
CA ILE A 393 -0.07 16.61 8.70
C ILE A 393 0.10 15.19 8.14
N ASN A 394 -0.69 14.78 7.15
CA ASN A 394 -0.52 13.50 6.46
C ASN A 394 0.83 13.40 5.72
N ARG A 395 1.35 14.51 5.18
CA ARG A 395 2.68 14.55 4.55
C ARG A 395 3.80 14.24 5.56
N PHE A 396 3.59 14.56 6.83
CA PHE A 396 4.48 14.20 7.94
C PHE A 396 4.22 12.79 8.49
N GLY A 397 3.35 12.00 7.85
CA GLY A 397 2.97 10.65 8.30
C GLY A 397 2.04 10.64 9.52
N GLY A 398 1.47 11.79 9.86
CA GLY A 398 0.51 11.95 10.95
C GLY A 398 -0.95 11.85 10.50
N GLY A 399 -1.86 12.18 11.41
CA GLY A 399 -3.29 12.29 11.16
C GLY A 399 -3.97 13.34 12.06
N VAL A 400 -5.14 13.83 11.64
CA VAL A 400 -5.97 14.77 12.41
C VAL A 400 -7.36 14.18 12.57
N ARG A 401 -7.90 14.22 13.79
CA ARG A 401 -9.27 13.80 14.12
C ARG A 401 -9.97 14.88 14.92
N LEU A 402 -11.27 15.06 14.70
CA LEU A 402 -12.09 16.01 15.44
C LEU A 402 -13.23 15.25 16.10
N TYR A 403 -13.46 15.55 17.38
CA TYR A 403 -14.51 14.93 18.18
C TYR A 403 -15.33 16.01 18.87
N ASN A 404 -16.63 15.75 19.08
CA ASN A 404 -17.41 16.55 20.02
C ASN A 404 -17.07 16.10 21.44
N HIS A 405 -16.70 17.05 22.30
CA HIS A 405 -16.38 16.74 23.68
C HIS A 405 -17.67 16.54 24.51
N PRO A 406 -17.74 15.57 25.43
CA PRO A 406 -18.95 15.30 26.22
C PRO A 406 -19.48 16.49 27.03
N GLU A 407 -18.58 17.39 27.45
CA GLU A 407 -18.90 18.61 28.20
C GLU A 407 -19.19 19.82 27.28
N GLY A 408 -19.32 19.61 25.97
CA GLY A 408 -19.43 20.66 24.96
C GLY A 408 -18.07 21.10 24.40
N GLY A 409 -18.09 21.66 23.18
CA GLY A 409 -16.89 22.05 22.43
C GLY A 409 -16.31 20.96 21.53
N THR A 410 -15.21 21.29 20.86
CA THR A 410 -14.49 20.36 19.98
C THR A 410 -13.16 19.94 20.58
N LEU A 411 -12.82 18.66 20.46
CA LEU A 411 -11.49 18.12 20.68
C LEU A 411 -10.85 17.82 19.33
N THR A 412 -9.82 18.56 18.97
CA THR A 412 -8.99 18.29 17.78
C THR A 412 -7.74 17.54 18.22
N GLU A 413 -7.62 16.28 17.81
CA GLU A 413 -6.49 15.40 18.09
C GLU A 413 -5.57 15.34 16.86
N VAL A 414 -4.30 15.71 17.04
CA VAL A 414 -3.25 15.61 16.03
C VAL A 414 -2.26 14.54 16.44
N THR A 415 -2.01 13.57 15.55
CA THR A 415 -1.03 12.50 15.75
C THR A 415 0.12 12.68 14.77
N LEU A 416 1.37 12.57 15.25
CA LEU A 416 2.57 12.66 14.42
C LEU A 416 3.57 11.55 14.81
N PRO A 417 4.26 10.91 13.85
CA PRO A 417 5.24 9.89 14.15
C PRO A 417 6.47 10.49 14.84
N ARG A 418 7.02 9.77 15.83
CA ARG A 418 8.25 10.18 16.50
C ARG A 418 9.45 10.02 15.56
N SER A 419 10.30 11.05 15.50
CA SER A 419 11.57 10.97 14.81
C SER A 419 12.61 10.32 15.71
N ALA A 420 13.35 9.35 15.16
CA ALA A 420 14.48 8.75 15.86
C ALA A 420 15.54 9.84 16.19
N PRO A 421 16.27 9.72 17.31
CA PRO A 421 17.41 10.60 17.55
C PRO A 421 18.39 10.47 16.38
N ALA A 422 18.83 11.61 15.84
CA ALA A 422 19.96 11.63 14.92
C ALA A 422 21.15 10.98 15.63
N VAL A 423 21.72 9.94 15.02
CA VAL A 423 22.89 9.19 15.52
C VAL A 423 24.10 10.08 15.55
#